data_AF-A0A7W1L668-F1
#
_entry.id   AF-A0A7W1L668-F1
#
_cell.length_a   1.000
_cell.length_b   1.000
_cell.length_c   1.000
_cell.angle_alpha   90.00
_cell.angle_beta   90.00
_cell.angle_gamma   90.00
#
_symmetry.space_group_name_H-M   'P 1'
#
loop_
_entity.id
_entity.type
_entity.pdbx_description
1 polymer ?
#
loop_
_entity_poly.entity_id
_entity_poly.type
_entity_poly.pdbx_seq_one_letter_code
_entity_poly.pdbx_strand_id
1 'polypeptide(L)'
;YFTVGRVQLARREYDLAIDALEHALKLNPCLAVTYCGLGDSLAYEGRLDEAIEKFEIAIRLSPHDPFRWAFYSYRSLAHLFRGEFEDAVAWARKAVQTPNAHYWARAHLVAALGHLGDQTQAGSAVSDLLQTKPGFSVDFAREHLFYLKRSDQLETYLEGLRKAGVT
;
A
#
# COMPACT_ATOMS: atom_id res chain seq x y z
N TYR A 1 21.24 3.44 -6.43
CA TYR A 1 20.73 3.04 -5.11
C TYR A 1 19.21 2.89 -5.08
N PHE A 2 18.40 3.91 -5.43
CA PHE A 2 16.92 3.76 -5.47
C PHE A 2 16.44 2.56 -6.29
N THR A 3 16.88 2.43 -7.55
CA THR A 3 16.49 1.31 -8.42
C THR A 3 16.93 -0.05 -7.85
N VAL A 4 18.11 -0.09 -7.23
CA VAL A 4 18.63 -1.31 -6.58
C VAL A 4 17.69 -1.72 -5.45
N GLY A 5 17.29 -0.78 -4.59
CA GLY A 5 16.35 -1.02 -3.52
C GLY A 5 14.99 -1.52 -4.01
N ARG A 6 14.44 -0.95 -5.11
CA ARG A 6 13.20 -1.44 -5.72
C ARG A 6 13.32 -2.87 -6.27
N VAL A 7 14.46 -3.24 -6.83
CA VAL A 7 14.71 -4.60 -7.33
C VAL A 7 14.84 -5.59 -6.18
N GLN A 8 15.55 -5.23 -5.11
CA GLN A 8 15.67 -6.05 -3.90
C GLN A 8 14.32 -6.26 -3.22
N LEU A 9 13.49 -5.20 -3.16
CA LEU A 9 12.12 -5.28 -2.66
C LEU A 9 11.29 -6.29 -3.45
N ALA A 10 11.34 -6.26 -4.79
CA ALA A 10 10.64 -7.21 -5.64
C ALA A 10 11.09 -8.66 -5.43
N ARG A 11 12.34 -8.86 -4.97
CA ARG A 11 12.89 -10.17 -4.60
C ARG A 11 12.59 -10.56 -3.15
N ARG A 12 11.87 -9.73 -2.39
CA ARG A 12 11.60 -9.88 -0.94
C ARG A 12 12.86 -9.87 -0.08
N GLU A 13 13.90 -9.18 -0.54
CA GLU A 13 15.16 -8.95 0.19
C GLU A 13 15.06 -7.61 0.95
N TYR A 14 14.17 -7.54 1.95
CA TYR A 14 13.77 -6.27 2.58
C TYR A 14 14.93 -5.52 3.24
N ASP A 15 15.78 -6.23 4.00
CA ASP A 15 16.95 -5.63 4.66
C ASP A 15 17.86 -4.94 3.63
N LEU A 16 18.16 -5.64 2.54
CA LEU A 16 18.99 -5.10 1.46
C LEU A 16 18.31 -3.92 0.75
N ALA A 17 17.00 -4.00 0.55
CA ALA A 17 16.22 -2.92 -0.05
C ALA A 17 16.26 -1.65 0.82
N ILE A 18 16.07 -1.81 2.13
CA ILE A 18 16.14 -0.74 3.12
C ILE A 18 17.53 -0.10 3.11
N ASP A 19 18.59 -0.89 3.21
CA ASP A 19 19.97 -0.41 3.17
C ASP A 19 20.24 0.39 1.88
N ALA A 20 19.82 -0.11 0.73
CA ALA A 20 20.00 0.56 -0.54
C ALA A 20 19.20 1.88 -0.62
N LEU A 21 17.99 1.93 -0.08
CA LEU A 21 17.15 3.12 -0.08
C LEU A 21 17.66 4.18 0.91
N GLU A 22 18.17 3.77 2.07
CA GLU A 22 18.85 4.66 3.00
C GLU A 22 20.12 5.27 2.39
N HIS A 23 20.91 4.48 1.66
CA HIS A 23 22.05 5.02 0.90
C HIS A 23 21.60 6.01 -0.18
N ALA A 24 20.48 5.76 -0.85
CA ALA A 24 19.92 6.71 -1.82
C ALA A 24 19.53 8.04 -1.14
N LEU A 25 18.95 7.99 0.07
CA LEU A 25 18.59 9.18 0.85
C LEU A 25 19.81 9.94 1.38
N LYS A 26 20.90 9.25 1.73
CA LYS A 26 22.18 9.91 2.08
C LYS A 26 22.72 10.74 0.92
N LEU A 27 22.50 10.30 -0.32
CA LEU A 27 22.94 11.02 -1.53
C LEU A 27 21.97 12.13 -1.94
N ASN A 28 20.66 11.92 -1.78
CA ASN A 28 19.63 12.93 -2.03
C ASN A 28 18.51 12.84 -0.99
N PRO A 29 18.54 13.66 0.07
CA PRO A 29 17.59 13.60 1.17
C PRO A 29 16.23 14.21 0.85
N CYS A 30 16.04 14.81 -0.34
CA CYS A 30 14.79 15.47 -0.75
C CYS A 30 13.96 14.62 -1.72
N LEU A 31 14.39 13.40 -2.04
CA LEU A 31 13.73 12.57 -3.05
C LEU A 31 12.52 11.81 -2.46
N ALA A 32 11.33 12.41 -2.55
CA ALA A 32 10.08 11.87 -1.99
C ALA A 32 9.79 10.41 -2.36
N VAL A 33 10.01 10.02 -3.62
CA VAL A 33 9.79 8.63 -4.08
C VAL A 33 10.71 7.62 -3.38
N THR A 34 11.89 8.04 -2.92
CA THR A 34 12.80 7.16 -2.17
C THR A 34 12.30 6.94 -0.75
N TYR A 35 11.76 7.98 -0.08
CA TYR A 35 11.06 7.78 1.20
C TYR A 35 9.85 6.86 1.06
N CYS A 36 9.07 7.01 -0.02
CA CYS A 36 7.98 6.08 -0.30
C CYS A 36 8.48 4.64 -0.49
N GLY A 37 9.55 4.44 -1.27
CA GLY A 37 10.14 3.11 -1.45
C GLY A 37 10.67 2.50 -0.14
N LEU A 38 11.25 3.35 0.74
CA LEU A 38 11.73 2.93 2.05
C LEU A 38 10.55 2.52 2.95
N GLY A 39 9.48 3.32 2.96
CA GLY A 39 8.25 3.00 3.68
C GLY A 39 7.61 1.69 3.19
N ASP A 40 7.55 1.48 1.88
CA ASP A 40 7.04 0.24 1.25
C ASP A 40 7.83 -1.00 1.73
N SER A 41 9.17 -0.88 1.75
CA SER A 41 10.06 -1.95 2.22
C SER A 41 9.90 -2.23 3.72
N LEU A 42 9.84 -1.19 4.55
CA LEU A 42 9.60 -1.30 5.99
C LEU A 42 8.22 -1.90 6.29
N ALA A 43 7.20 -1.53 5.53
CA ALA A 43 5.84 -2.04 5.71
C ALA A 43 5.76 -3.55 5.46
N TYR A 44 6.38 -4.05 4.38
CA TYR A 44 6.41 -5.49 4.09
C TYR A 44 7.32 -6.29 5.03
N GLU A 45 8.34 -5.66 5.59
CA GLU A 45 9.15 -6.27 6.66
C GLU A 45 8.35 -6.41 7.98
N GLY A 46 7.38 -5.52 8.19
CA GLY A 46 6.55 -5.44 9.39
C GLY A 46 6.90 -4.30 10.35
N ARG A 47 7.81 -3.40 9.96
CA ARG A 47 8.20 -2.19 10.71
C ARG A 47 7.24 -1.04 10.39
N LEU A 48 5.98 -1.23 10.80
CA LEU A 48 4.85 -0.40 10.36
C LEU A 48 4.94 1.06 10.81
N ASP A 49 5.37 1.31 12.05
CA ASP A 49 5.52 2.68 12.58
C ASP A 49 6.54 3.50 11.77
N GLU A 50 7.70 2.89 11.50
CA GLU A 50 8.75 3.52 10.69
C GLU A 50 8.28 3.74 9.25
N ALA A 51 7.53 2.77 8.69
CA ALA A 51 6.95 2.91 7.35
C ALA A 51 6.01 4.12 7.24
N ILE A 52 5.10 4.27 8.21
CA ILE A 52 4.13 5.37 8.28
C ILE A 52 4.84 6.73 8.33
N GLU A 53 5.91 6.83 9.13
CA GLU A 53 6.76 8.03 9.20
C GLU A 53 7.38 8.36 7.83
N LYS A 54 7.93 7.37 7.11
CA LYS A 54 8.55 7.61 5.79
C LYS A 54 7.52 8.04 4.75
N PHE A 55 6.31 7.48 4.77
CA PHE A 55 5.23 7.96 3.90
C PHE A 55 4.84 9.40 4.22
N GLU A 56 4.85 9.80 5.50
CA GLU A 56 4.60 11.19 5.88
C GLU A 56 5.61 12.16 5.26
N ILE A 57 6.89 11.80 5.34
CA ILE A 57 7.98 12.58 4.77
C ILE A 57 7.81 12.68 3.25
N ALA A 58 7.50 11.57 2.56
CA ALA A 58 7.25 11.56 1.12
C ALA A 58 6.12 12.52 0.72
N ILE A 59 4.99 12.46 1.42
CA ILE A 59 3.82 13.33 1.18
C ILE A 59 4.17 14.81 1.41
N ARG A 60 4.93 15.12 2.47
CA ARG A 60 5.34 16.48 2.80
C ARG A 60 6.33 17.07 1.79
N LEU A 61 7.26 16.26 1.30
CA LEU A 61 8.28 16.70 0.34
C LEU A 61 7.72 16.97 -1.07
N SER A 62 6.70 16.22 -1.48
CA SER A 62 6.11 16.34 -2.83
C SER A 62 4.58 16.40 -2.75
N PRO A 63 4.01 17.53 -2.26
CA PRO A 63 2.57 17.65 -2.07
C PRO A 63 1.78 17.61 -3.38
N HIS A 64 2.41 17.85 -4.53
CA HIS A 64 1.78 17.81 -5.85
C HIS A 64 2.37 16.70 -6.74
N ASP A 65 2.93 15.64 -6.14
CA ASP A 65 3.52 14.54 -6.88
C ASP A 65 2.49 13.84 -7.79
N PRO A 66 2.80 13.57 -9.07
CA PRO A 66 1.89 12.82 -9.95
C PRO A 66 1.64 11.39 -9.45
N PHE A 67 2.55 10.82 -8.64
CA PHE A 67 2.41 9.49 -8.04
C PHE A 67 1.98 9.54 -6.57
N ARG A 68 1.46 10.68 -6.08
CA ARG A 68 1.02 10.83 -4.69
C ARG A 68 -0.05 9.81 -4.27
N TRP A 69 -0.84 9.30 -5.23
CA TRP A 69 -1.78 8.21 -4.99
C TRP A 69 -1.08 6.98 -4.41
N ALA A 70 0.15 6.67 -4.83
CA ALA A 70 0.92 5.55 -4.34
C ALA A 70 1.35 5.77 -2.89
N PHE A 71 1.76 6.99 -2.53
CA PHE A 71 2.18 7.31 -1.16
C PHE A 71 1.02 7.12 -0.18
N TYR A 72 -0.17 7.58 -0.55
CA TYR A 72 -1.39 7.34 0.23
C TYR A 72 -1.79 5.86 0.25
N SER A 73 -1.67 5.16 -0.88
CA SER A 73 -2.00 3.74 -1.01
C SER A 73 -1.13 2.87 -0.10
N TYR A 74 0.18 3.08 -0.10
CA TYR A 74 1.09 2.30 0.75
C TYR A 74 0.97 2.68 2.23
N ARG A 75 0.70 3.96 2.55
CA ARG A 75 0.37 4.34 3.94
C ARG A 75 -0.90 3.68 4.43
N SER A 76 -1.95 3.63 3.60
CA SER A 76 -3.17 2.89 3.90
C SER A 76 -2.88 1.41 4.17
N LEU A 77 -2.04 0.79 3.34
CA LEU A 77 -1.66 -0.61 3.50
C LEU A 77 -0.88 -0.86 4.81
N ALA A 78 -0.02 0.07 5.23
CA ALA A 78 0.67 -0.02 6.51
C ALA A 78 -0.30 0.04 7.71
N HIS A 79 -1.28 0.96 7.67
CA HIS A 79 -2.34 1.01 8.70
C HIS A 79 -3.22 -0.26 8.70
N LEU A 80 -3.54 -0.80 7.51
CA LEU A 80 -4.27 -2.07 7.39
C LEU A 80 -3.53 -3.21 8.08
N PHE A 81 -2.21 -3.34 7.85
CA PHE A 81 -1.39 -4.37 8.50
C PHE A 81 -1.21 -4.15 10.01
N ARG A 82 -1.40 -2.92 10.48
CA ARG A 82 -1.39 -2.58 11.90
C ARG A 82 -2.74 -2.86 12.58
N GLY A 83 -3.78 -3.15 11.80
CA GLY A 83 -5.15 -3.31 12.29
C GLY A 83 -5.90 -1.99 12.50
N GLU A 84 -5.36 -0.87 12.02
CA GLU A 84 -5.95 0.47 12.13
C GLU A 84 -6.83 0.72 10.91
N PHE A 85 -7.98 0.06 10.86
CA PHE A 85 -8.81 -0.03 9.66
C PHE A 85 -9.47 1.31 9.28
N GLU A 86 -9.85 2.13 10.24
CA GLU A 86 -10.40 3.48 10.01
C GLU A 86 -9.37 4.39 9.32
N ASP A 87 -8.14 4.38 9.81
CA ASP A 87 -7.03 5.12 9.18
C ASP A 87 -6.70 4.55 7.80
N ALA A 88 -6.69 3.22 7.66
CA ALA A 88 -6.50 2.57 6.36
C ALA A 88 -7.54 3.04 5.34
N VAL A 89 -8.82 3.11 5.71
CA VAL A 89 -9.89 3.66 4.85
C VAL A 89 -9.66 5.13 4.54
N ALA A 90 -9.32 5.95 5.53
CA ALA A 90 -9.09 7.38 5.32
C ALA A 90 -7.97 7.64 4.30
N TRP A 91 -6.86 6.91 4.40
CA TRP A 91 -5.74 7.03 3.46
C TRP A 91 -6.06 6.42 2.09
N ALA A 92 -6.75 5.29 2.02
CA ALA A 92 -7.15 4.69 0.75
C ALA A 92 -8.11 5.60 -0.03
N ARG A 93 -9.04 6.29 0.65
CA ARG A 93 -9.92 7.29 0.02
C ARG A 93 -9.13 8.44 -0.60
N LYS A 94 -8.12 8.97 0.10
CA LYS A 94 -7.22 9.99 -0.46
C LYS A 94 -6.46 9.46 -1.68
N ALA A 95 -6.04 8.20 -1.66
CA ALA A 95 -5.38 7.57 -2.80
C ALA A 95 -6.32 7.48 -4.01
N VAL A 96 -7.54 6.97 -3.84
CA VAL A 96 -8.55 6.82 -4.90
C VAL A 96 -8.96 8.17 -5.51
N GLN A 97 -9.02 9.23 -4.69
CA GLN A 97 -9.35 10.59 -5.14
C GLN A 97 -8.20 11.30 -5.87
N THR A 98 -6.99 10.75 -5.86
CA THR A 98 -5.84 11.35 -6.54
C THR A 98 -5.87 10.98 -8.04
N PRO A 99 -5.59 11.91 -8.96
CA PRO A 99 -5.55 11.60 -10.40
C PRO A 99 -4.63 10.44 -10.74
N ASN A 100 -5.03 9.64 -11.74
CA ASN A 100 -4.29 8.47 -12.22
C ASN A 100 -4.06 7.37 -11.15
N ALA A 101 -4.88 7.33 -10.10
CA ALA A 101 -4.81 6.29 -9.08
C ALA A 101 -5.01 4.90 -9.69
N HIS A 102 -4.03 4.03 -9.47
CA HIS A 102 -4.07 2.64 -9.90
C HIS A 102 -5.18 1.87 -9.18
N TYR A 103 -5.68 0.77 -9.78
CA TYR A 103 -6.77 -0.04 -9.19
C TYR A 103 -6.43 -0.59 -7.80
N TRP A 104 -5.13 -0.74 -7.46
CA TRP A 104 -4.67 -1.16 -6.15
C TRP A 104 -5.14 -0.23 -5.01
N ALA A 105 -5.25 1.08 -5.27
CA ALA A 105 -5.79 2.01 -4.27
C ALA A 105 -7.24 1.66 -3.89
N ARG A 106 -8.06 1.23 -4.87
CA ARG A 106 -9.43 0.76 -4.65
C ARG A 106 -9.44 -0.59 -3.95
N ALA A 107 -8.53 -1.50 -4.31
CA ALA A 107 -8.41 -2.79 -3.65
C ALA A 107 -8.04 -2.66 -2.17
N HIS A 108 -7.16 -1.72 -1.80
CA HIS A 108 -6.84 -1.43 -0.40
C HIS A 108 -8.04 -0.84 0.34
N LEU A 109 -8.80 0.06 -0.31
CA LEU A 109 -10.05 0.59 0.26
C LEU A 109 -11.06 -0.53 0.54
N VAL A 110 -11.25 -1.44 -0.42
CA VAL A 110 -12.12 -2.61 -0.27
C VAL A 110 -11.68 -3.49 0.90
N ALA A 111 -10.39 -3.83 0.97
CA ALA A 111 -9.86 -4.66 2.05
C ALA A 111 -10.06 -4.01 3.43
N ALA A 112 -9.82 -2.70 3.55
CA ALA A 112 -10.01 -1.97 4.79
C ALA A 112 -11.49 -1.88 5.20
N LEU A 113 -12.39 -1.57 4.26
CA LEU A 113 -13.84 -1.52 4.50
C LEU A 113 -14.42 -2.89 4.90
N GLY A 114 -13.89 -3.97 4.33
CA GLY A 114 -14.27 -5.33 4.73
C GLY A 114 -13.97 -5.62 6.19
N HIS A 115 -12.84 -5.15 6.71
CA HIS A 115 -12.54 -5.29 8.15
C HIS A 115 -13.37 -4.39 9.05
N LEU A 116 -13.77 -3.20 8.60
CA LEU A 116 -14.71 -2.34 9.32
C LEU A 116 -16.14 -2.91 9.36
N GLY A 117 -16.47 -3.84 8.46
CA GLY A 117 -17.80 -4.44 8.37
C GLY A 117 -18.88 -3.50 7.82
N ASP A 118 -18.51 -2.36 7.25
CA ASP A 118 -19.46 -1.46 6.56
C ASP A 118 -19.80 -2.02 5.18
N GLN A 119 -20.79 -2.92 5.15
CA GLN A 119 -21.19 -3.64 3.95
C GLN A 119 -21.71 -2.73 2.83
N THR A 120 -22.31 -1.59 3.18
CA THR A 120 -22.83 -0.62 2.19
C THR A 120 -21.68 0.05 1.46
N GLN A 121 -20.70 0.57 2.21
CA GLN A 121 -19.52 1.20 1.62
C GLN A 121 -18.63 0.17 0.91
N ALA A 122 -18.46 -1.02 1.48
CA ALA A 122 -17.70 -2.11 0.89
C ALA A 122 -18.28 -2.53 -0.46
N GLY A 123 -19.59 -2.76 -0.56
CA GLY A 123 -20.24 -3.14 -1.83
C GLY A 123 -20.10 -2.08 -2.93
N SER A 124 -20.18 -0.79 -2.55
CA SER A 124 -19.91 0.31 -3.47
C SER A 124 -18.46 0.33 -3.95
N ALA A 125 -17.50 0.16 -3.03
CA ALA A 125 -16.07 0.12 -3.35
C ALA A 125 -15.69 -1.10 -4.20
N VAL A 126 -16.30 -2.27 -3.96
CA VAL A 126 -16.13 -3.47 -4.78
C VAL A 126 -16.65 -3.23 -6.20
N SER A 127 -17.81 -2.60 -6.35
CA SER A 127 -18.36 -2.25 -7.66
C SER A 127 -17.41 -1.34 -8.45
N ASP A 128 -16.85 -0.31 -7.82
CA ASP A 128 -15.86 0.59 -8.43
C ASP A 128 -14.54 -0.15 -8.78
N LEU A 129 -14.06 -1.03 -7.90
CA LEU A 129 -12.89 -1.86 -8.17
C LEU A 129 -13.10 -2.74 -9.41
N LEU A 130 -14.25 -3.40 -9.53
CA LEU A 130 -14.54 -4.29 -10.67
C LEU A 130 -14.76 -3.52 -11.98
N GLN A 131 -15.22 -2.27 -11.93
CA GLN A 131 -15.27 -1.39 -13.10
C GLN A 131 -13.87 -1.03 -13.61
N THR A 132 -12.93 -0.73 -12.69
CA THR A 132 -11.56 -0.34 -13.06
C THR A 132 -10.65 -1.52 -13.38
N LYS A 133 -10.87 -2.67 -12.74
CA LYS A 133 -10.17 -3.92 -13.01
C LYS A 133 -11.17 -5.07 -13.05
N PRO A 134 -11.77 -5.34 -14.23
CA PRO A 134 -12.59 -6.53 -14.41
C PRO A 134 -11.81 -7.80 -14.06
N GLY A 135 -12.49 -8.74 -13.40
CA GLY A 135 -11.90 -10.00 -12.93
C GLY A 135 -10.93 -9.85 -11.76
N PHE A 136 -10.98 -8.76 -10.98
CA PHE A 136 -10.30 -8.72 -9.70
C PHE A 136 -10.94 -9.73 -8.74
N SER A 137 -10.14 -10.60 -8.15
CA SER A 137 -10.55 -11.66 -7.22
C SER A 137 -9.57 -11.78 -6.05
N VAL A 138 -9.93 -12.55 -5.03
CA VAL A 138 -9.01 -12.86 -3.91
C VAL A 138 -7.79 -13.63 -4.42
N ASP A 139 -7.99 -14.56 -5.36
CA ASP A 139 -6.89 -15.32 -5.97
C ASP A 139 -5.98 -14.43 -6.81
N PHE A 140 -6.54 -13.54 -7.62
CA PHE A 140 -5.78 -12.55 -8.36
C PHE A 140 -4.93 -11.70 -7.41
N ALA A 141 -5.50 -11.23 -6.30
CA ALA A 141 -4.77 -10.47 -5.30
C ALA A 141 -3.62 -11.29 -4.69
N ARG A 142 -3.86 -12.56 -4.35
CA ARG A 142 -2.83 -13.46 -3.80
C ARG A 142 -1.64 -13.64 -4.75
N GLU A 143 -1.90 -13.80 -6.05
CA GLU A 143 -0.85 -13.97 -7.06
C GLU A 143 -0.02 -12.69 -7.28
N HIS A 144 -0.64 -11.51 -7.11
CA HIS A 144 -0.01 -10.23 -7.47
C HIS A 144 0.57 -9.47 -6.26
N LEU A 145 0.27 -9.87 -5.03
CA LEU A 145 0.91 -9.37 -3.80
C LEU A 145 2.23 -10.10 -3.49
N PHE A 146 3.01 -10.41 -4.53
CA PHE A 146 4.23 -11.22 -4.42
C PHE A 146 5.32 -10.59 -3.53
N TYR A 147 5.24 -9.28 -3.27
CA TYR A 147 6.13 -8.57 -2.36
C TYR A 147 5.90 -8.95 -0.90
N LEU A 148 4.74 -9.50 -0.51
CA LEU A 148 4.47 -9.93 0.87
C LEU A 148 5.07 -11.31 1.12
N LYS A 149 6.07 -11.39 1.99
CA LYS A 149 6.63 -12.65 2.54
C LYS A 149 5.87 -13.10 3.79
N ARG A 150 5.30 -12.13 4.51
CA ARG A 150 4.61 -12.28 5.78
C ARG A 150 3.20 -12.83 5.56
N SER A 151 2.95 -14.05 6.03
CA SER A 151 1.65 -14.71 5.88
C SER A 151 0.53 -14.02 6.65
N ASP A 152 0.83 -13.44 7.81
CA ASP A 152 -0.09 -12.65 8.63
C ASP A 152 -0.59 -11.40 7.88
N GLN A 153 0.31 -10.67 7.22
CA GLN A 153 -0.06 -9.50 6.41
C GLN A 153 -0.86 -9.89 5.17
N LEU A 154 -0.44 -10.96 4.48
CA LEU A 154 -1.17 -11.48 3.32
C LEU A 154 -2.60 -11.91 3.71
N GLU A 155 -2.75 -12.72 4.75
CA GLU A 155 -4.08 -13.16 5.20
C GLU A 155 -4.92 -11.99 5.72
N THR A 156 -4.33 -11.01 6.41
CA THR A 156 -5.05 -9.78 6.80
C THR A 156 -5.62 -9.08 5.57
N TYR A 157 -4.84 -8.96 4.51
CA TYR A 157 -5.31 -8.34 3.27
C TYR A 157 -6.43 -9.13 2.59
N LEU A 158 -6.21 -10.44 2.38
CA LEU A 158 -7.14 -11.31 1.68
C LEU A 158 -8.45 -11.48 2.47
N GLU A 159 -8.38 -11.54 3.79
CA GLU A 159 -9.55 -11.61 4.65
C GLU A 159 -10.41 -10.34 4.54
N GLY A 160 -9.77 -9.17 4.49
CA GLY A 160 -10.48 -7.91 4.25
C GLY A 160 -11.25 -7.94 2.93
N LEU A 161 -10.63 -8.45 1.86
CA LEU A 161 -11.29 -8.62 0.56
C LEU A 161 -12.49 -9.57 0.64
N ARG A 162 -12.36 -10.73 1.30
CA ARG A 162 -13.44 -11.71 1.47
C ARG A 162 -14.61 -11.11 2.25
N LYS A 163 -14.34 -10.41 3.36
CA LYS A 163 -15.35 -9.75 4.19
C LYS A 163 -16.10 -8.65 3.44
N ALA A 164 -15.46 -8.03 2.45
CA ALA A 164 -16.08 -7.06 1.55
C ALA A 164 -16.90 -7.70 0.41
N GLY A 165 -16.90 -9.04 0.29
CA GLY A 165 -17.63 -9.77 -0.74
C GLY A 165 -16.86 -10.00 -2.04
N VAL A 166 -15.54 -9.80 -2.05
CA VAL A 166 -14.71 -10.22 -3.19
C VAL A 166 -14.49 -11.73 -3.13
N THR A 167 -14.79 -12.42 -4.22
CA THR A 167 -14.56 -13.85 -4.40
C THR A 167 -13.25 -14.10 -5.14
#